data_AF-A0A6P2C1Z5-F1
#
_entry.id   AF-A0A6P2C1Z5-F1
#
_cell.length_a   1.000
_cell.length_b   1.000
_cell.length_c   1.000
_cell.angle_alpha   90.00
_cell.angle_beta   90.00
_cell.angle_gamma   90.00
#
_symmetry.space_group_name_H-M   'P 1'
#
loop_
_entity.id
_entity.type
_entity.pdbx_description
1 polymer ?
#
loop_
_entity_poly.entity_id
_entity_poly.type
_entity_poly.pdbx_seq_one_letter_code
_entity_poly.pdbx_strand_id
1 'polypeptide(L)'
;MGHLVVRQRHVAEAVRPGDHEGDEHRVRQDRHGPAARGHEHHLEGLHERAGRPPRRGRAAQPGQQHRVLGHPGAVAEVAHRRAPCRVSRGTAYGGNIALFVISGVPAAGKTTVGRLLASRLPRAVCVPGDTIRAMVVSGRMDMVSGAGEAELAQLLLRYRSALAVAAVYLEAGFDAVVEDVIIGPVLHEFLALVPVPELHLVFLDPDATALADRDKNRTKTAYSDERWDVHELRGVLRGHTSRLGLWLDSTRLTAEQTVDEILADPGASLVRTGQPGALVDPCQG
;
A
#
# COMPACT_ATOMS: atom_id res chain seq x y z
N MET A 1 25.82 3.72 21.91
CA MET A 1 25.28 2.73 20.94
C MET A 1 24.37 1.76 21.69
N GLY A 2 23.22 2.23 22.19
CA GLY A 2 22.37 1.43 23.09
C GLY A 2 20.99 1.98 23.44
N HIS A 3 20.50 3.03 22.77
CA HIS A 3 19.20 3.66 23.09
C HIS A 3 18.11 3.46 22.02
N LEU A 4 18.38 2.76 20.92
CA LEU A 4 17.43 2.59 19.81
C LEU A 4 16.54 1.34 19.94
N VAL A 5 16.86 0.42 20.84
CA VAL A 5 16.21 -0.91 20.93
C VAL A 5 14.88 -0.87 21.72
N VAL A 6 14.62 0.16 22.53
CA VAL A 6 13.46 0.18 23.44
C VAL A 6 12.19 0.77 22.77
N ARG A 7 12.31 1.51 21.66
CA ARG A 7 11.16 2.09 20.95
C ARG A 7 10.50 1.18 19.91
N GLN A 8 11.10 0.03 19.58
CA GLN A 8 10.59 -0.90 18.56
C GLN A 8 9.55 -1.92 19.07
N ARG A 9 9.25 -1.96 20.38
CA ARG A 9 8.28 -2.92 20.94
C ARG A 9 6.81 -2.54 20.79
N HIS A 10 6.47 -1.26 20.61
CA HIS A 10 5.08 -0.82 20.66
C HIS A 10 4.27 -1.02 19.37
N VAL A 11 4.91 -1.31 18.22
CA VAL A 11 4.19 -1.46 16.94
C VAL A 11 3.59 -2.86 16.78
N ALA A 12 4.23 -3.90 17.34
CA ALA A 12 3.77 -5.29 17.25
C ALA A 12 2.81 -5.70 18.38
N GLU A 13 2.69 -4.91 19.44
CA GLU A 13 1.94 -5.29 20.66
C GLU A 13 0.51 -4.73 20.70
N ALA A 14 0.19 -3.71 19.90
CA ALA A 14 -1.15 -3.09 19.84
C ALA A 14 -2.23 -3.98 19.20
N VAL A 15 -1.86 -5.14 18.67
CA VAL A 15 -2.74 -6.08 17.97
C VAL A 15 -2.45 -7.50 18.48
N ARG A 16 -2.83 -7.78 19.72
CA ARG A 16 -2.97 -9.17 20.18
C ARG A 16 -4.46 -9.46 20.39
N PRO A 17 -5.04 -10.47 19.73
CA PRO A 17 -6.40 -10.90 20.03
C PRO A 17 -6.45 -11.50 21.44
N GLY A 18 -7.42 -11.05 22.24
CA GLY A 18 -7.74 -11.65 23.53
C GLY A 18 -8.46 -12.98 23.34
N ASP A 19 -8.12 -13.96 24.18
CA ASP A 19 -8.72 -15.29 24.21
C ASP A 19 -10.21 -15.20 24.58
N HIS A 20 -11.09 -15.66 23.68
CA HIS A 20 -12.48 -15.98 24.02
C HIS A 20 -12.80 -17.42 23.63
N GLU A 21 -12.93 -18.24 24.67
CA GLU A 21 -13.43 -19.61 24.66
C GLU A 21 -14.91 -19.68 24.24
N GLY A 22 -15.21 -20.62 23.35
CA GLY A 22 -16.40 -21.51 23.36
C GLY A 22 -17.78 -20.91 23.05
N ASP A 23 -18.41 -21.37 21.96
CA ASP A 23 -19.58 -22.26 22.09
C ASP A 23 -19.87 -23.00 20.77
N GLU A 24 -19.91 -24.34 20.85
CA GLU A 24 -20.25 -25.24 19.75
C GLU A 24 -21.77 -25.44 19.68
N HIS A 25 -22.40 -25.13 18.54
CA HIS A 25 -23.72 -25.68 18.25
C HIS A 25 -23.83 -26.34 16.88
N ARG A 26 -24.03 -27.66 16.99
CA ARG A 26 -24.14 -28.71 15.98
C ARG A 26 -25.62 -28.85 15.59
N VAL A 27 -25.97 -28.63 14.33
CA VAL A 27 -27.28 -29.05 13.79
C VAL A 27 -27.11 -29.88 12.52
N ARG A 28 -27.93 -30.93 12.47
CA ARG A 28 -27.81 -32.17 11.72
C ARG A 28 -28.28 -32.06 10.26
N GLN A 29 -27.78 -33.02 9.50
CA GLN A 29 -28.19 -33.46 8.17
C GLN A 29 -29.69 -33.82 8.11
N ASP A 30 -30.31 -33.63 6.95
CA ASP A 30 -31.31 -34.57 6.44
C ASP A 30 -31.35 -34.62 4.90
N ARG A 31 -31.68 -35.81 4.40
CA ARG A 31 -31.61 -36.30 3.01
C ARG A 31 -32.91 -36.06 2.25
N HIS A 32 -32.84 -35.88 0.91
CA HIS A 32 -33.47 -36.74 -0.12
C HIS A 32 -33.54 -36.04 -1.51
N GLY A 33 -33.15 -36.79 -2.57
CA GLY A 33 -33.43 -36.47 -3.99
C GLY A 33 -34.86 -36.89 -4.40
N PRO A 34 -35.26 -36.88 -5.71
CA PRO A 34 -34.51 -37.52 -6.80
C PRO A 34 -34.57 -36.88 -8.24
N ALA A 35 -33.60 -37.32 -9.06
CA ALA A 35 -33.60 -37.70 -10.50
C ALA A 35 -34.25 -36.86 -11.63
N ALA A 36 -33.43 -36.54 -12.66
CA ALA A 36 -33.71 -36.68 -14.10
C ALA A 36 -32.39 -36.66 -14.92
N ARG A 37 -32.01 -37.79 -15.58
CA ARG A 37 -31.91 -37.99 -17.05
C ARG A 37 -31.36 -36.78 -17.83
N GLY A 38 -30.37 -36.84 -18.71
CA GLY A 38 -29.59 -37.92 -19.34
C GLY A 38 -28.78 -37.27 -20.49
N HIS A 39 -27.72 -37.93 -20.95
CA HIS A 39 -27.19 -38.00 -22.32
C HIS A 39 -25.68 -38.27 -22.29
N GLU A 40 -25.38 -39.52 -22.66
CA GLU A 40 -24.07 -40.08 -22.93
C GLU A 40 -23.54 -39.57 -24.28
N HIS A 41 -22.22 -39.34 -24.38
CA HIS A 41 -21.47 -39.58 -25.61
C HIS A 41 -20.06 -40.08 -25.27
N HIS A 42 -19.99 -41.42 -25.23
CA HIS A 42 -18.98 -42.32 -25.80
C HIS A 42 -17.54 -41.82 -26.04
N LEU A 43 -16.62 -42.46 -25.32
CA LEU A 43 -15.18 -42.55 -25.60
C LEU A 43 -14.91 -43.82 -26.42
N GLU A 44 -14.14 -43.73 -27.51
CA GLU A 44 -13.38 -44.86 -28.06
C GLU A 44 -11.99 -44.38 -28.51
N GLY A 45 -10.94 -45.02 -27.98
CA GLY A 45 -9.60 -45.10 -28.60
C GLY A 45 -9.57 -46.28 -29.60
N LEU A 46 -8.51 -46.68 -30.31
CA LEU A 46 -7.04 -46.62 -30.21
C LEU A 46 -6.46 -47.13 -31.57
N HIS A 47 -5.13 -47.04 -31.73
CA HIS A 47 -4.23 -47.70 -32.72
C HIS A 47 -3.94 -46.90 -34.01
N GLU A 48 -2.74 -46.82 -34.60
CA GLU A 48 -1.38 -47.31 -34.29
C GLU A 48 -0.35 -46.61 -35.21
N ARG A 49 0.88 -46.45 -34.69
CA ARG A 49 2.23 -46.57 -35.31
C ARG A 49 2.82 -45.58 -36.35
N ALA A 50 4.13 -45.38 -36.07
CA ALA A 50 5.30 -45.09 -36.92
C ALA A 50 5.68 -43.60 -37.07
N GLY A 51 6.89 -43.12 -36.80
CA GLY A 51 8.14 -43.69 -36.32
C GLY A 51 9.29 -42.67 -36.49
N ARG A 52 10.36 -42.80 -35.66
CA ARG A 52 11.74 -42.27 -35.81
C ARG A 52 12.06 -40.81 -35.36
N PRO A 53 13.33 -40.51 -34.96
CA PRO A 53 13.93 -40.79 -33.64
C PRO A 53 14.54 -39.52 -32.96
N PRO A 54 15.04 -39.60 -31.71
CA PRO A 54 15.62 -38.46 -30.99
C PRO A 54 17.09 -38.20 -31.36
N ARG A 55 17.48 -36.92 -31.45
CA ARG A 55 18.89 -36.52 -31.58
C ARG A 55 19.61 -36.70 -30.25
N ARG A 56 20.65 -37.54 -30.27
CA ARG A 56 21.62 -37.77 -29.19
C ARG A 56 22.37 -36.49 -28.82
N GLY A 57 22.61 -36.33 -27.52
CA GLY A 57 23.39 -35.25 -26.95
C GLY A 57 24.89 -35.33 -27.22
N ARG A 58 25.58 -34.28 -26.77
CA ARG A 58 27.03 -34.32 -26.56
C ARG A 58 27.33 -33.84 -25.16
N ALA A 59 28.07 -34.69 -24.45
CA ALA A 59 28.46 -34.58 -23.07
C ALA A 59 29.39 -33.39 -22.81
N ALA A 60 29.28 -32.89 -21.58
CA ALA A 60 30.19 -31.94 -20.96
C ALA A 60 31.62 -32.51 -20.86
N GLN A 61 32.61 -31.69 -21.17
CA GLN A 61 34.01 -31.93 -20.81
C GLN A 61 34.33 -31.12 -19.54
N PRO A 62 34.93 -31.72 -18.50
CA PRO A 62 35.44 -30.98 -17.36
C PRO A 62 36.90 -30.60 -17.61
N GLY A 63 37.21 -29.31 -17.49
CA GLY A 63 38.60 -28.86 -17.48
C GLY A 63 38.75 -27.40 -17.85
N GLN A 64 38.76 -26.52 -16.84
CA GLN A 64 39.79 -25.50 -16.68
C GLN A 64 39.56 -24.71 -15.39
N GLN A 65 40.51 -24.86 -14.47
CA GLN A 65 40.61 -24.10 -13.24
C GLN A 65 40.93 -22.64 -13.61
N HIS A 66 39.95 -21.74 -13.49
CA HIS A 66 40.21 -20.32 -13.53
C HIS A 66 40.78 -19.87 -12.19
N ARG A 67 42.10 -19.67 -12.22
CA ARG A 67 42.94 -19.05 -11.20
C ARG A 67 42.38 -17.65 -10.86
N VAL A 68 41.75 -17.50 -9.70
CA VAL A 68 41.42 -16.19 -9.13
C VAL A 68 42.71 -15.56 -8.62
N LEU A 69 43.33 -14.72 -9.46
CA LEU A 69 44.36 -13.78 -9.02
C LEU A 69 43.64 -12.59 -8.38
N GLY A 70 43.78 -12.45 -7.07
CA GLY A 70 43.36 -11.26 -6.35
C GLY A 70 44.14 -10.03 -6.82
N HIS A 71 43.44 -8.91 -6.92
CA HIS A 71 44.03 -7.58 -6.76
C HIS A 71 43.14 -6.74 -5.83
N PRO A 72 43.74 -6.08 -4.83
CA PRO A 72 43.04 -5.17 -3.93
C PRO A 72 42.86 -3.84 -4.66
N GLY A 73 41.62 -3.47 -4.95
CA GLY A 73 41.28 -2.20 -5.57
C GLY A 73 40.15 -1.56 -4.79
N ALA A 74 40.51 -0.59 -3.96
CA ALA A 74 39.57 0.29 -3.27
C ALA A 74 38.52 0.83 -4.26
N VAL A 75 37.26 0.51 -4.03
CA VAL A 75 36.14 1.22 -4.63
C VAL A 75 35.58 2.17 -3.59
N ALA A 76 35.75 3.44 -3.91
CA ALA A 76 35.48 4.59 -3.06
C ALA A 76 34.04 4.61 -2.56
N GLU A 77 33.92 4.99 -1.30
CA GLU A 77 32.69 5.43 -0.65
C GLU A 77 32.02 6.51 -1.52
N VAL A 78 30.87 6.17 -2.12
CA VAL A 78 30.03 7.14 -2.83
C VAL A 78 29.36 8.00 -1.77
N ALA A 79 30.06 9.05 -1.35
CA ALA A 79 29.48 10.13 -0.59
C ALA A 79 28.38 10.77 -1.44
N HIS A 80 27.11 10.49 -1.11
CA HIS A 80 25.97 11.26 -1.61
C HIS A 80 26.06 12.70 -1.11
N ARG A 81 26.83 13.52 -1.83
CA ARG A 81 26.65 14.97 -1.79
C ARG A 81 25.26 15.24 -2.37
N ARG A 82 24.27 15.42 -1.49
CA ARG A 82 23.03 16.11 -1.80
C ARG A 82 23.40 17.52 -2.26
N ALA A 83 23.59 17.70 -3.56
CA ALA A 83 23.48 19.02 -4.14
C ALA A 83 22.02 19.45 -3.98
N PRO A 84 21.71 20.57 -3.30
CA PRO A 84 20.36 21.11 -3.38
C PRO A 84 20.18 21.59 -4.83
N CYS A 85 19.44 20.83 -5.63
CA CYS A 85 18.87 21.34 -6.87
C CYS A 85 17.93 22.48 -6.47
N ARG A 86 18.48 23.69 -6.48
CA ARG A 86 17.75 24.91 -6.19
C ARG A 86 16.93 25.23 -7.44
N VAL A 87 15.78 24.59 -7.57
CA VAL A 87 14.83 24.92 -8.63
C VAL A 87 14.28 26.31 -8.33
N SER A 88 14.54 27.22 -9.26
CA SER A 88 13.96 28.56 -9.31
C SER A 88 12.44 28.46 -9.15
N ARG A 89 11.87 29.19 -8.19
CA ARG A 89 10.42 29.39 -8.03
C ARG A 89 9.87 30.22 -9.19
N GLY A 90 9.87 29.63 -10.38
CA GLY A 90 9.38 30.23 -11.61
C GLY A 90 8.71 29.15 -12.43
N THR A 91 7.54 28.68 -11.99
CA THR A 91 6.65 27.92 -12.85
C THR A 91 6.11 28.88 -13.91
N ALA A 92 6.18 28.50 -15.18
CA ALA A 92 5.55 29.24 -16.28
C ALA A 92 4.01 29.34 -16.14
N TYR A 93 3.43 28.64 -15.16
CA TYR A 93 2.02 28.64 -14.80
C TYR A 93 1.93 28.94 -13.29
N GLY A 94 1.47 30.13 -12.93
CA GLY A 94 1.55 30.74 -11.60
C GLY A 94 0.67 30.15 -10.48
N GLY A 95 0.52 28.81 -10.42
CA GLY A 95 -0.08 28.11 -9.28
C GLY A 95 0.99 27.55 -8.34
N ASN A 96 0.69 27.50 -7.03
CA ASN A 96 1.47 26.69 -6.09
C ASN A 96 1.22 25.20 -6.40
N ILE A 97 2.28 24.45 -6.65
CA ILE A 97 2.23 23.01 -6.88
C ILE A 97 1.97 22.30 -5.54
N ALA A 98 1.02 21.38 -5.50
CA ALA A 98 0.58 20.69 -4.29
C ALA A 98 0.85 19.18 -4.32
N LEU A 99 1.21 18.63 -3.16
CA LEU A 99 1.18 17.19 -2.89
C LEU A 99 -0.06 16.86 -2.08
N PHE A 100 -0.95 16.04 -2.62
CA PHE A 100 -2.07 15.43 -1.91
C PHE A 100 -1.75 13.99 -1.53
N VAL A 101 -2.08 13.61 -0.30
CA VAL A 101 -1.98 12.25 0.21
C VAL A 101 -3.37 11.81 0.67
N ILE A 102 -3.92 10.81 0.00
CA ILE A 102 -5.24 10.24 0.30
C ILE A 102 -5.06 8.90 1.00
N SER A 103 -5.53 8.81 2.24
CA SER A 103 -5.44 7.60 3.06
C SER A 103 -6.77 7.18 3.67
N GLY A 104 -6.77 6.05 4.37
CA GLY A 104 -7.96 5.35 4.86
C GLY A 104 -7.83 3.84 4.70
N VAL A 105 -8.73 3.08 5.31
CA VAL A 105 -8.75 1.61 5.27
C VAL A 105 -8.98 1.07 3.84
N PRO A 106 -8.66 -0.20 3.54
CA PRO A 106 -9.02 -0.81 2.26
C PRO A 106 -10.50 -0.63 1.90
N ALA A 107 -10.86 -0.62 0.62
CA ALA A 107 -12.21 -0.32 0.13
C ALA A 107 -12.79 1.07 0.50
N ALA A 108 -12.07 1.96 1.19
CA ALA A 108 -12.54 3.30 1.51
C ALA A 108 -12.75 4.23 0.29
N GLY A 109 -12.31 3.83 -0.91
CA GLY A 109 -12.47 4.61 -2.14
C GLY A 109 -11.26 5.45 -2.55
N LYS A 110 -10.12 5.29 -1.86
CA LYS A 110 -8.87 6.05 -2.10
C LYS A 110 -8.44 6.10 -3.56
N THR A 111 -8.40 4.96 -4.24
CA THR A 111 -7.97 4.90 -5.65
C THR A 111 -8.92 5.67 -6.57
N THR A 112 -10.23 5.60 -6.31
CA THR A 112 -11.24 6.34 -7.09
C THR A 112 -11.14 7.83 -6.82
N VAL A 113 -11.12 8.23 -5.55
CA VAL A 113 -11.02 9.64 -5.12
C VAL A 113 -9.70 10.24 -5.59
N GLY A 114 -8.58 9.55 -5.42
CA GLY A 114 -7.26 10.05 -5.84
C GLY A 114 -7.12 10.24 -7.34
N ARG A 115 -7.69 9.35 -8.16
CA ARG A 115 -7.74 9.52 -9.62
C ARG A 115 -8.65 10.67 -10.02
N LEU A 116 -9.84 10.77 -9.41
CA LEU A 116 -10.79 11.84 -9.70
C LEU A 116 -10.24 13.21 -9.28
N LEU A 117 -9.63 13.30 -8.10
CA LEU A 117 -8.94 14.50 -7.64
C LEU A 117 -7.86 14.95 -8.64
N ALA A 118 -6.98 14.03 -9.04
CA ALA A 118 -5.95 14.33 -10.04
C ALA A 118 -6.56 14.81 -11.38
N SER A 119 -7.70 14.27 -11.79
CA SER A 119 -8.39 14.71 -13.02
C SER A 119 -9.04 16.10 -12.93
N ARG A 120 -9.30 16.61 -11.71
CA ARG A 120 -9.84 17.95 -11.47
C ARG A 120 -8.75 19.02 -11.39
N LEU A 121 -7.50 18.62 -11.21
CA LEU A 121 -6.35 19.53 -11.16
C LEU A 121 -5.85 19.84 -12.58
N PRO A 122 -5.31 21.04 -12.86
CA PRO A 122 -4.90 21.43 -14.21
C PRO A 122 -3.85 20.49 -14.82
N ARG A 123 -2.88 20.05 -14.00
CA ARG A 123 -1.80 19.14 -14.38
C ARG A 123 -1.41 18.31 -13.16
N ALA A 124 -1.86 17.06 -13.09
CA ALA A 124 -1.54 16.21 -11.95
C ALA A 124 -1.15 14.78 -12.36
N VAL A 125 -0.34 14.16 -11.50
CA VAL A 125 -0.09 12.72 -11.49
C VAL A 125 -0.86 12.07 -10.33
N CYS A 126 -1.38 10.88 -10.55
CA CYS A 126 -1.87 10.01 -9.48
C CYS A 126 -0.88 8.86 -9.33
N VAL A 127 -0.36 8.64 -8.12
CA VAL A 127 0.63 7.61 -7.76
C VAL A 127 -0.01 6.62 -6.80
N PRO A 128 -0.57 5.50 -7.31
CA PRO A 128 -1.16 4.47 -6.48
C PRO A 128 -0.10 3.65 -5.76
N GLY A 129 -0.19 3.56 -4.44
CA GLY A 129 0.71 2.73 -3.67
C GLY A 129 0.63 1.25 -4.07
N ASP A 130 -0.57 0.75 -4.43
CA ASP A 130 -0.75 -0.66 -4.84
C ASP A 130 0.02 -0.95 -6.13
N THR A 131 0.17 0.04 -7.01
CA THR A 131 0.99 -0.07 -8.22
C THR A 131 2.47 -0.20 -7.86
N ILE A 132 2.98 0.61 -6.92
CA ILE A 132 4.36 0.49 -6.43
C ILE A 132 4.61 -0.86 -5.76
N ARG A 133 3.68 -1.32 -4.92
CA ARG A 133 3.72 -2.65 -4.28
C ARG A 133 3.83 -3.76 -5.32
N ALA A 134 3.06 -3.66 -6.41
CA ALA A 134 3.03 -4.68 -7.46
C ALA A 134 4.35 -4.77 -8.27
N MET A 135 5.20 -3.73 -8.25
CA MET A 135 6.49 -3.73 -8.93
C MET A 135 7.51 -4.70 -8.29
N VAL A 136 7.33 -5.10 -7.03
CA VAL A 136 8.18 -6.12 -6.39
C VAL A 136 7.81 -7.49 -6.96
N VAL A 137 8.66 -8.05 -7.82
CA VAL A 137 8.41 -9.33 -8.51
C VAL A 137 8.84 -10.53 -7.65
N SER A 138 10.00 -10.43 -7.00
CA SER A 138 10.56 -11.49 -6.13
C SER A 138 10.81 -10.93 -4.73
N GLY A 139 10.60 -11.75 -3.70
CA GLY A 139 10.78 -11.35 -2.30
C GLY A 139 9.71 -10.39 -1.77
N ARG A 140 8.49 -10.42 -2.32
CA ARG A 140 7.37 -9.59 -1.83
C ARG A 140 6.95 -10.06 -0.43
N MET A 141 6.86 -9.12 0.49
CA MET A 141 6.39 -9.28 1.87
C MET A 141 5.29 -8.25 2.10
N ASP A 142 4.04 -8.70 2.06
CA ASP A 142 2.87 -7.82 2.20
C ASP A 142 2.57 -7.55 3.69
N MET A 143 2.09 -6.34 3.99
CA MET A 143 1.63 -5.98 5.33
C MET A 143 0.31 -6.70 5.65
N VAL A 144 0.34 -7.62 6.61
CA VAL A 144 -0.79 -8.43 7.11
C VAL A 144 -0.85 -8.38 8.64
N SER A 145 -1.94 -8.88 9.23
CA SER A 145 -2.03 -8.97 10.69
C SER A 145 -0.88 -9.82 11.24
N GLY A 146 -0.23 -9.35 12.31
CA GLY A 146 0.98 -9.98 12.88
C GLY A 146 2.28 -9.80 12.08
N ALA A 147 2.30 -8.92 11.09
CA ALA A 147 3.51 -8.59 10.31
C ALA A 147 4.70 -8.15 11.18
N GLY A 148 5.91 -8.56 10.76
CA GLY A 148 7.16 -8.28 11.45
C GLY A 148 7.95 -7.11 10.85
N GLU A 149 9.23 -7.04 11.21
CA GLU A 149 10.12 -5.95 10.77
C GLU A 149 10.37 -5.95 9.26
N ALA A 150 10.37 -7.12 8.61
CA ALA A 150 10.64 -7.25 7.19
C ALA A 150 9.50 -6.69 6.33
N GLU A 151 8.25 -7.00 6.69
CA GLU A 151 7.03 -6.48 6.08
C GLU A 151 6.95 -4.96 6.26
N LEU A 152 7.23 -4.46 7.48
CA LEU A 152 7.27 -3.02 7.76
C LEU A 152 8.34 -2.32 6.92
N ALA A 153 9.53 -2.90 6.81
CA ALA A 153 10.60 -2.35 5.98
C ALA A 153 10.17 -2.25 4.50
N GLN A 154 9.44 -3.24 3.99
CA GLN A 154 8.94 -3.22 2.61
C GLN A 154 7.77 -2.24 2.43
N LEU A 155 6.93 -2.05 3.45
CA LEU A 155 5.90 -1.00 3.46
C LEU A 155 6.53 0.40 3.42
N LEU A 156 7.56 0.66 4.22
CA LEU A 156 8.28 1.93 4.19
C LEU A 156 9.01 2.13 2.85
N LEU A 157 9.58 1.07 2.26
CA LEU A 157 10.18 1.14 0.93
C LEU A 157 9.15 1.53 -0.14
N ARG A 158 7.93 1.00 -0.06
CA ARG A 158 6.81 1.37 -0.93
C ARG A 158 6.47 2.85 -0.78
N TYR A 159 6.33 3.36 0.44
CA TYR A 159 6.07 4.79 0.66
C TYR A 159 7.17 5.69 0.11
N ARG A 160 8.43 5.36 0.38
CA ARG A 160 9.59 6.08 -0.17
C ARG A 160 9.57 6.11 -1.69
N SER A 161 9.22 5.00 -2.33
CA SER A 161 9.18 4.89 -3.78
C SER A 161 8.03 5.70 -4.38
N ALA A 162 6.84 5.66 -3.77
CA ALA A 162 5.71 6.49 -4.20
C ALA A 162 6.02 7.99 -4.09
N LEU A 163 6.61 8.42 -2.98
CA LEU A 163 7.03 9.81 -2.77
C LEU A 163 8.16 10.23 -3.72
N ALA A 164 9.08 9.32 -4.06
CA ALA A 164 10.12 9.60 -5.06
C ALA A 164 9.52 9.82 -6.46
N VAL A 165 8.53 9.02 -6.87
CA VAL A 165 7.79 9.26 -8.12
C VAL A 165 7.08 10.60 -8.06
N ALA A 166 6.35 10.89 -6.98
CA ALA A 166 5.67 12.18 -6.81
C ALA A 166 6.64 13.37 -6.89
N ALA A 167 7.82 13.27 -6.26
CA ALA A 167 8.84 14.32 -6.30
C ALA A 167 9.28 14.70 -7.72
N VAL A 168 9.49 13.70 -8.60
CA VAL A 168 9.86 13.94 -10.01
C VAL A 168 8.79 14.77 -10.73
N TYR A 169 7.51 14.51 -10.47
CA TYR A 169 6.40 15.24 -11.08
C TYR A 169 6.22 16.64 -10.49
N LEU A 170 6.38 16.79 -9.17
CA LEU A 170 6.37 18.08 -8.48
C LEU A 170 7.48 18.98 -9.04
N GLU A 171 8.69 18.47 -9.21
CA GLU A 171 9.82 19.18 -9.83
C GLU A 171 9.54 19.60 -11.28
N ALA A 172 8.74 18.82 -12.01
CA ALA A 172 8.29 19.11 -13.37
C ALA A 172 7.04 20.02 -13.46
N GLY A 173 6.55 20.52 -12.31
CA GLY A 173 5.41 21.43 -12.24
C GLY A 173 4.04 20.77 -12.39
N PHE A 174 3.91 19.49 -12.01
CA PHE A 174 2.62 18.82 -11.84
C PHE A 174 2.27 18.76 -10.36
N ASP A 175 0.99 18.89 -10.03
CA ASP A 175 0.48 18.43 -8.74
C ASP A 175 0.64 16.91 -8.64
N ALA A 176 0.78 16.39 -7.43
CA ALA A 176 0.90 14.95 -7.20
C ALA A 176 -0.15 14.47 -6.20
N VAL A 177 -0.84 13.39 -6.53
CA VAL A 177 -1.78 12.71 -5.65
C VAL A 177 -1.23 11.32 -5.34
N VAL A 178 -0.83 11.06 -4.10
CA VAL A 178 -0.41 9.75 -3.61
C VAL A 178 -1.57 9.11 -2.86
N GLU A 179 -1.91 7.86 -3.16
CA GLU A 179 -2.95 7.14 -2.42
C GLU A 179 -2.43 5.81 -1.86
N ASP A 180 -2.66 5.59 -0.56
CA ASP A 180 -2.22 4.37 0.12
C ASP A 180 -2.93 4.19 1.48
N VAL A 181 -2.84 3.00 2.08
CA VAL A 181 -3.20 2.74 3.48
C VAL A 181 -2.01 3.18 4.34
N ILE A 182 -2.14 4.33 5.01
CA ILE A 182 -1.13 4.97 5.87
C ILE A 182 -1.85 5.29 7.18
N ILE A 183 -2.11 4.25 7.97
CA ILE A 183 -2.89 4.34 9.20
C ILE A 183 -2.10 3.78 10.38
N GLY A 184 -2.40 4.25 11.56
CA GLY A 184 -1.70 3.91 12.79
C GLY A 184 -0.38 4.68 12.94
N PRO A 185 0.54 4.16 13.78
CA PRO A 185 1.81 4.81 14.10
C PRO A 185 2.66 5.13 12.86
N VAL A 186 2.59 4.29 11.82
CA VAL A 186 3.37 4.41 10.57
C VAL A 186 3.17 5.73 9.83
N LEU A 187 2.11 6.48 10.15
CA LEU A 187 1.90 7.83 9.64
C LEU A 187 3.09 8.76 9.95
N HIS A 188 3.72 8.61 11.12
CA HIS A 188 4.85 9.44 11.50
C HIS A 188 6.09 9.15 10.66
N GLU A 189 6.38 7.88 10.41
CA GLU A 189 7.42 7.45 9.49
C GLU A 189 7.12 7.94 8.07
N PHE A 190 5.87 7.84 7.61
CA PHE A 190 5.47 8.37 6.31
C PHE A 190 5.73 9.88 6.20
N LEU A 191 5.27 10.67 7.17
CA LEU A 191 5.45 12.12 7.17
C LEU A 191 6.93 12.53 7.22
N ALA A 192 7.79 11.75 7.88
CA ALA A 192 9.23 11.96 7.89
C ALA A 192 9.91 11.72 6.53
N LEU A 193 9.25 10.99 5.62
CA LEU A 193 9.73 10.72 4.26
C LEU A 193 9.27 11.77 3.24
N VAL A 194 8.28 12.59 3.58
CA VAL A 194 7.69 13.56 2.64
C VAL A 194 8.75 14.58 2.18
N PRO A 195 8.94 14.78 0.86
CA PRO A 195 10.04 15.58 0.33
C PRO A 195 9.76 17.10 0.31
N VAL A 196 8.58 17.53 0.74
CA VAL A 196 8.09 18.91 0.68
C VAL A 196 7.73 19.43 2.07
N PRO A 197 7.85 20.75 2.34
CA PRO A 197 7.59 21.33 3.65
C PRO A 197 6.11 21.32 4.03
N GLU A 198 5.20 21.22 3.06
CA GLU A 198 3.76 21.19 3.28
C GLU A 198 3.11 20.20 2.31
N LEU A 199 2.06 19.51 2.76
CA LEU A 199 1.24 18.62 1.95
C LEU A 199 -0.24 18.75 2.35
N HIS A 200 -1.15 18.30 1.48
CA HIS A 200 -2.55 18.09 1.82
C HIS A 200 -2.76 16.63 2.22
N LEU A 201 -3.08 16.37 3.48
CA LEU A 201 -3.35 15.04 4.02
C LEU A 201 -4.86 14.85 4.21
N VAL A 202 -5.41 13.79 3.62
CA VAL A 202 -6.84 13.48 3.68
C VAL A 202 -7.05 12.03 4.09
N PHE A 203 -7.91 11.79 5.09
CA PHE A 203 -8.37 10.47 5.50
C PHE A 203 -9.82 10.24 5.11
N LEU A 204 -10.08 9.14 4.41
CA LEU A 204 -11.43 8.63 4.12
C LEU A 204 -11.82 7.62 5.20
N ASP A 205 -12.89 7.91 5.93
CA ASP A 205 -13.36 7.12 7.07
C ASP A 205 -14.86 6.76 6.93
N PRO A 206 -15.24 5.99 5.89
CA PRO A 206 -16.60 5.47 5.77
C PRO A 206 -16.90 4.43 6.87
N ASP A 207 -18.19 4.19 7.10
CA ASP A 207 -18.65 3.15 8.02
C ASP A 207 -18.40 1.72 7.50
N ALA A 208 -18.54 0.74 8.40
CA ALA A 208 -18.27 -0.66 8.09
C ALA A 208 -19.22 -1.22 7.01
N THR A 209 -20.49 -0.78 7.00
CA THR A 209 -21.49 -1.21 6.02
C THR A 209 -21.11 -0.74 4.61
N ALA A 210 -20.77 0.54 4.47
CA ALA A 210 -20.32 1.12 3.20
C ALA A 210 -19.02 0.45 2.72
N LEU A 211 -18.09 0.12 3.62
CA LEU A 211 -16.88 -0.61 3.26
C LEU A 211 -17.18 -2.02 2.75
N ALA A 212 -18.06 -2.76 3.43
CA ALA A 212 -18.44 -4.10 3.03
C ALA A 212 -19.13 -4.10 1.65
N ASP A 213 -20.04 -3.15 1.41
CA ASP A 213 -20.72 -3.03 0.11
C ASP A 213 -19.78 -2.59 -1.00
N ARG A 214 -18.80 -1.74 -0.71
CA ARG A 214 -17.73 -1.38 -1.66
C ARG A 214 -16.82 -2.57 -1.95
N ASP A 215 -16.48 -3.40 -0.96
CA ASP A 215 -15.58 -4.55 -1.17
C ASP A 215 -16.22 -5.66 -2.01
N LYS A 216 -17.52 -5.92 -1.84
CA LYS A 216 -18.29 -6.87 -2.69
C LYS A 216 -18.20 -6.54 -4.18
N ASN A 217 -18.11 -5.26 -4.52
CA ASN A 217 -18.08 -4.78 -5.90
C ASN A 217 -16.65 -4.66 -6.45
N ARG A 218 -15.62 -5.05 -5.68
CA ARG A 218 -14.23 -4.98 -6.13
C ARG A 218 -13.79 -6.28 -6.80
N THR A 219 -12.93 -6.12 -7.80
CA THR A 219 -12.23 -7.23 -8.46
C THR A 219 -11.21 -7.93 -7.54
N LYS A 220 -10.81 -7.28 -6.44
CA LYS A 220 -9.88 -7.81 -5.44
C LYS A 220 -10.51 -7.69 -4.05
N THR A 221 -10.70 -8.81 -3.38
CA THR A 221 -11.12 -8.88 -1.98
C THR A 221 -10.03 -8.28 -1.10
N ALA A 222 -10.38 -7.27 -0.29
CA ALA A 222 -9.42 -6.72 0.68
C ALA A 222 -9.55 -7.32 2.07
N TYR A 223 -10.72 -7.87 2.40
CA TYR A 223 -11.01 -8.42 3.71
C TYR A 223 -11.26 -9.92 3.60
N SER A 224 -10.45 -10.68 4.34
CA SER A 224 -10.54 -12.13 4.45
C SER A 224 -9.92 -12.53 5.79
N ASP A 225 -10.32 -13.69 6.33
CA ASP A 225 -9.81 -14.20 7.60
C ASP A 225 -8.26 -14.25 7.66
N GLU A 226 -7.62 -14.42 6.50
CA GLU A 226 -6.16 -14.49 6.35
C GLU A 226 -5.45 -13.14 6.16
N ARG A 227 -6.18 -12.02 6.05
CA ARG A 227 -5.59 -10.70 5.73
C ARG A 227 -5.82 -9.68 6.84
N TRP A 228 -7.06 -9.23 6.97
CA TRP A 228 -7.45 -8.14 7.86
C TRP A 228 -8.97 -8.15 8.10
N ASP A 229 -9.37 -7.88 9.33
CA ASP A 229 -10.76 -7.56 9.67
C ASP A 229 -11.06 -6.06 9.44
N VAL A 230 -12.28 -5.76 8.97
CA VAL A 230 -12.73 -4.39 8.69
C VAL A 230 -12.79 -3.57 9.98
N HIS A 231 -13.30 -4.13 11.07
CA HIS A 231 -13.47 -3.41 12.32
C HIS A 231 -12.13 -3.14 12.99
N GLU A 232 -11.20 -4.09 12.93
CA GLU A 232 -9.85 -3.95 13.43
C GLU A 232 -9.10 -2.78 12.75
N LEU A 233 -9.05 -2.76 11.41
CA LEU A 233 -8.37 -1.68 10.68
C LEU A 233 -9.04 -0.32 10.89
N ARG A 234 -10.36 -0.28 11.05
CA ARG A 234 -11.06 0.97 11.43
C ARG A 234 -10.73 1.39 12.86
N GLY A 235 -10.56 0.45 13.78
CA GLY A 235 -10.07 0.70 15.13
C GLY A 235 -8.67 1.32 15.12
N VAL A 236 -7.76 0.81 14.29
CA VAL A 236 -6.43 1.41 14.08
C VAL A 236 -6.53 2.80 13.47
N LEU A 237 -7.35 2.96 12.43
CA LEU A 237 -7.59 4.27 11.80
C LEU A 237 -8.06 5.30 12.83
N ARG A 238 -9.09 4.98 13.63
CA ARG A 238 -9.71 5.96 14.53
C ARG A 238 -8.98 6.16 15.85
N GLY A 239 -8.36 5.10 16.39
CA GLY A 239 -7.77 5.09 17.73
C GLY A 239 -6.26 5.26 17.78
N HIS A 240 -5.54 4.89 16.71
CA HIS A 240 -4.07 4.84 16.71
C HIS A 240 -3.42 5.73 15.64
N THR A 241 -4.22 6.40 14.81
CA THR A 241 -3.71 7.32 13.79
C THR A 241 -3.85 8.74 14.30
N SER A 242 -2.75 9.49 14.33
CA SER A 242 -2.76 10.90 14.72
C SER A 242 -3.74 11.72 13.85
N ARG A 243 -4.59 12.51 14.50
CA ARG A 243 -5.64 13.34 13.86
C ARG A 243 -5.04 14.58 13.20
N LEU A 244 -4.40 14.36 12.05
CA LEU A 244 -3.79 15.40 11.22
C LEU A 244 -4.55 15.52 9.88
N GLY A 245 -4.53 16.73 9.32
CA GLY A 245 -5.18 17.03 8.04
C GLY A 245 -6.70 16.87 8.08
N LEU A 246 -7.30 16.63 6.92
CA LEU A 246 -8.74 16.54 6.74
C LEU A 246 -9.22 15.11 6.92
N TRP A 247 -10.24 14.91 7.75
CA TRP A 247 -10.89 13.62 7.96
C TRP A 247 -12.32 13.68 7.45
N LEU A 248 -12.65 12.84 6.47
CA LEU A 248 -13.95 12.81 5.82
C LEU A 248 -14.70 11.53 6.14
N ASP A 249 -15.87 11.66 6.76
CA ASP A 249 -16.89 10.62 6.73
C ASP A 249 -17.46 10.53 5.30
N SER A 250 -16.90 9.62 4.52
CA SER A 250 -17.31 9.39 3.13
C SER A 250 -18.37 8.29 3.00
N THR A 251 -19.09 7.96 4.08
CA THR A 251 -20.12 6.90 4.09
C THR A 251 -21.19 7.14 3.04
N ARG A 252 -21.72 8.37 2.99
CA ARG A 252 -22.83 8.76 2.10
C ARG A 252 -22.40 9.64 0.93
N LEU A 253 -21.12 9.95 0.82
CA LEU A 253 -20.60 10.80 -0.24
C LEU A 253 -20.28 9.96 -1.49
N THR A 254 -20.62 10.49 -2.67
CA THR A 254 -20.05 9.98 -3.92
C THR A 254 -18.57 10.37 -4.04
N ALA A 255 -17.87 9.79 -5.01
CA ALA A 255 -16.48 10.15 -5.26
C ALA A 255 -16.35 11.64 -5.63
N GLU A 256 -17.27 12.16 -6.44
CA GLU A 256 -17.34 13.56 -6.86
C GLU A 256 -17.55 14.48 -5.66
N GLN A 257 -18.57 14.19 -4.83
CA GLN A 257 -18.82 14.97 -3.61
C GLN A 257 -17.62 14.94 -2.67
N THR A 258 -16.97 13.78 -2.52
CA THR A 258 -15.75 13.67 -1.70
C THR A 258 -14.63 14.56 -2.22
N VAL A 259 -14.43 14.62 -3.55
CA VAL A 259 -13.42 15.50 -4.17
C VAL A 259 -13.80 16.97 -4.03
N ASP A 260 -15.08 17.30 -4.19
CA ASP A 260 -15.56 18.68 -4.00
C ASP A 260 -15.33 19.14 -2.55
N GLU A 261 -15.58 18.28 -1.55
CA GLU A 261 -15.25 18.57 -0.14
C GLU A 261 -13.75 18.75 0.11
N ILE A 262 -12.89 17.93 -0.50
CA ILE A 262 -11.42 18.08 -0.41
C ILE A 262 -10.96 19.43 -0.95
N LEU A 263 -11.58 19.90 -2.04
CA LEU A 263 -11.20 21.14 -2.73
C LEU A 263 -11.87 22.39 -2.15
N ALA A 264 -12.97 22.24 -1.39
CA ALA A 264 -13.73 23.35 -0.83
C ALA A 264 -12.93 24.16 0.21
N ASP A 265 -12.15 23.49 1.05
CA ASP A 265 -11.23 24.12 2.00
C ASP A 265 -9.85 23.44 1.98
N PRO A 266 -8.94 23.93 1.12
CA PRO A 266 -7.57 23.42 1.06
C PRO A 266 -6.80 23.62 2.38
N GLY A 267 -7.20 24.59 3.22
CA GLY A 267 -6.56 24.85 4.50
C GLY A 267 -6.78 23.74 5.52
N ALA A 268 -7.97 23.12 5.51
CA ALA A 268 -8.33 22.04 6.42
C ALA A 268 -7.48 20.77 6.21
N SER A 269 -6.99 20.53 4.99
CA SER A 269 -6.13 19.37 4.68
C SER A 269 -4.64 19.67 4.81
N LEU A 270 -4.24 20.94 4.96
CA LEU A 270 -2.83 21.35 4.95
C LEU A 270 -2.07 20.89 6.20
N VAL A 271 -0.97 20.18 6.01
CA VAL A 271 -0.07 19.70 7.06
C VAL A 271 1.35 20.14 6.74
N ARG A 272 2.06 20.67 7.73
CA ARG A 272 3.48 21.06 7.61
C ARG A 272 4.39 19.94 8.08
N THR A 273 5.38 19.59 7.27
CA THR A 273 6.42 18.61 7.62
C THR A 273 7.55 19.33 8.38
N GLY A 274 8.09 18.69 9.42
CA GLY A 274 9.24 19.23 10.17
C GLY A 274 8.95 20.13 11.38
N GLN A 275 7.70 20.19 11.89
CA GLN A 275 7.42 20.77 13.21
C GLN A 275 7.52 19.66 14.30
N PRO A 276 8.55 19.66 15.17
CA PRO A 276 8.53 18.85 16.39
C PRO A 276 7.51 19.47 17.37
N GLY A 277 6.24 19.07 17.26
CA GLY A 277 5.17 19.61 18.10
C GLY A 277 3.74 19.22 17.72
N ALA A 278 3.51 18.66 16.52
CA ALA A 278 2.19 18.11 16.15
C ALA A 278 1.96 16.66 16.65
N LEU A 279 2.94 16.06 17.35
CA LEU A 279 2.73 14.91 18.21
C LEU A 279 2.46 15.41 19.63
N VAL A 280 1.21 15.71 19.94
CA VAL A 280 0.77 15.71 21.34
C VAL A 280 0.24 14.31 21.59
N ASP A 281 0.93 13.60 22.46
CA ASP A 281 0.55 12.28 22.98
C ASP A 281 -0.78 12.43 23.75
N PRO A 282 -1.88 11.75 23.37
CA PRO A 282 -3.14 11.83 24.10
C PRO A 282 -3.10 11.15 25.48
N CYS A 283 -1.95 10.58 25.89
CA CYS A 283 -1.78 9.93 27.18
C CYS A 283 -1.08 10.79 28.26
N GLN A 284 -1.00 12.12 28.09
CA GLN A 284 -0.67 13.03 29.20
C GLN A 284 -1.91 13.83 29.61
N GLY A 285 -2.66 13.27 30.56
CA GLY A 285 -3.78 13.88 31.26
C GLY A 285 -4.34 12.94 32.31
#